data_AF-A0A411HK46-F1
#
_entry.id   AF-A0A411HK46-F1
#
_cell.length_a   1.000
_cell.length_b   1.000
_cell.length_c   1.000
_cell.angle_alpha   90.00
_cell.angle_beta   90.00
_cell.angle_gamma   90.00
#
_symmetry.space_group_name_H-M   'P 1'
#
loop_
_entity.id
_entity.type
_entity.pdbx_description
1 polymer ?
#
loop_
_entity_poly.entity_id
_entity_poly.type
_entity_poly.pdbx_seq_one_letter_code
_entity_poly.pdbx_strand_id
1 'polypeptide(L)'
;MNRVHCKTLLKRVMLVLLTCATPTLMAAIQVYLPIGLEGNEDRLQPYGSTGDAAYEPNSAYDESLHLEIRLGDLGYSYVRAVANALEQSETPRDMALVTLLASPSPPTDQAHLAALAKRASDTSPDDILVQWLAFVAANKTRGEEKNAAAALHTLQRMDPDNGVVWMLALDRAWRTQDVAAYESALQRMATSTAWTEYDNGVYKILLDAYQRHPLSQKHRELLARRNPPQSSLAEYYELAKGTVEYHSVGAILNNYNALDDACTVDPGKNKNVNHTDVCARIGRLMFNHGNSASAIDTGEWMLAVTAAFTDEDVKRSRQQDWIYLQYAQLTAMSNEPITNAEMIADGSDREKLGNELDVMRHALSRAGKTLAPPADWKDERSPFVRENLQQRLKSPRFQV
;
A
#
# COMPACT_ATOMS: atom_id res chain seq x y z
N MET A 1 10.64 7.91 -26.68
CA MET A 1 10.93 7.55 -25.27
C MET A 1 11.32 6.07 -25.21
N ASN A 2 12.51 5.78 -24.66
CA ASN A 2 13.24 4.53 -24.87
C ASN A 2 12.69 3.34 -24.06
N ARG A 3 12.38 2.22 -24.73
CA ARG A 3 11.96 0.92 -24.13
C ARG A 3 12.97 0.35 -23.12
N VAL A 4 14.23 0.78 -23.17
CA VAL A 4 15.31 0.36 -22.25
C VAL A 4 15.12 0.96 -20.85
N HIS A 5 14.54 2.15 -20.72
CA HIS A 5 14.27 2.76 -19.39
C HIS A 5 13.13 2.06 -18.64
N CYS A 6 12.11 1.58 -19.34
CA CYS A 6 10.94 0.93 -18.73
C CYS A 6 11.30 -0.44 -18.10
N LYS A 7 12.16 -1.23 -18.76
CA LYS A 7 12.60 -2.55 -18.22
C LYS A 7 13.47 -2.43 -16.97
N THR A 8 14.30 -1.40 -16.89
CA THR A 8 15.16 -1.14 -15.72
C THR A 8 14.35 -0.62 -14.54
N LEU A 9 13.32 0.19 -14.78
CA LEU A 9 12.39 0.65 -13.75
C LEU A 9 11.58 -0.52 -13.16
N LEU A 10 11.05 -1.42 -14.00
CA LEU A 10 10.27 -2.58 -13.56
C LEU A 10 11.10 -3.58 -12.73
N LYS A 11 12.35 -3.85 -13.13
CA LYS A 11 13.28 -4.67 -12.33
C LYS A 11 13.63 -4.03 -10.98
N ARG A 12 13.75 -2.70 -10.93
CA ARG A 12 14.04 -1.96 -9.70
C ARG A 12 12.84 -1.95 -8.75
N VAL A 13 11.62 -1.81 -9.28
CA VAL A 13 10.38 -1.89 -8.48
C VAL A 13 10.19 -3.30 -7.90
N MET A 14 10.37 -4.37 -8.69
CA MET A 14 10.23 -5.73 -8.17
C MET A 14 11.27 -6.10 -7.09
N LEU A 15 12.52 -5.66 -7.22
CA LEU A 15 13.56 -5.94 -6.23
C LEU A 15 13.35 -5.17 -4.91
N VAL A 16 12.71 -4.00 -4.98
CA VAL A 16 12.32 -3.20 -3.80
C VAL A 16 11.10 -3.80 -3.10
N LEU A 17 10.12 -4.31 -3.86
CA LEU A 17 8.97 -5.04 -3.28
C LEU A 17 9.44 -6.32 -2.58
N LEU A 18 10.38 -7.07 -3.14
CA LEU A 18 10.90 -8.31 -2.54
C LEU A 18 11.66 -8.13 -1.21
N THR A 19 12.23 -6.96 -0.93
CA THR A 19 13.07 -6.74 0.26
C THR A 19 12.37 -5.97 1.39
N CYS A 20 11.19 -5.39 1.12
CA CYS A 20 10.42 -4.62 2.10
C CYS A 20 8.94 -5.05 2.20
N ALA A 21 8.48 -5.95 1.33
CA ALA A 21 7.15 -6.51 1.46
C ALA A 21 7.08 -7.35 2.73
N THR A 22 6.08 -7.07 3.56
CA THR A 22 5.55 -8.08 4.47
C THR A 22 5.22 -9.32 3.64
N PRO A 23 5.35 -10.54 4.19
CA PRO A 23 4.92 -11.75 3.48
C PRO A 23 3.49 -11.65 2.92
N THR A 24 2.61 -10.88 3.58
CA THR A 24 1.26 -10.51 3.13
C THR A 24 1.27 -9.76 1.79
N LEU A 25 2.16 -8.75 1.63
CA LEU A 25 2.31 -8.02 0.39
C LEU A 25 2.90 -8.91 -0.73
N MET A 26 3.79 -9.85 -0.41
CA MET A 26 4.28 -10.84 -1.39
C MET A 26 3.17 -11.78 -1.87
N ALA A 27 2.32 -12.25 -0.96
CA ALA A 27 1.14 -13.05 -1.32
C ALA A 27 0.13 -12.21 -2.13
N ALA A 28 -0.12 -10.95 -1.78
CA ALA A 28 -0.98 -10.06 -2.55
C ALA A 28 -0.43 -9.76 -3.95
N ILE A 29 0.89 -9.53 -4.09
CA ILE A 29 1.59 -9.35 -5.36
C ILE A 29 1.48 -10.61 -6.24
N GLN A 30 1.62 -11.81 -5.66
CA GLN A 30 1.48 -13.08 -6.38
C GLN A 30 0.02 -13.39 -6.79
N VAL A 31 -0.96 -12.89 -6.04
CA VAL A 31 -2.39 -13.17 -6.29
C VAL A 31 -3.08 -12.12 -7.17
N TYR A 32 -2.63 -10.86 -7.17
CA TYR A 32 -3.39 -9.74 -7.75
C TYR A 32 -2.65 -8.93 -8.83
N LEU A 33 -1.38 -9.21 -9.15
CA LEU A 33 -0.76 -8.62 -10.34
C LEU A 33 -1.06 -9.48 -11.57
N PRO A 34 -1.83 -8.99 -12.56
CA PRO A 34 -1.76 -9.57 -13.88
C PRO A 34 -0.34 -9.31 -14.40
N ILE A 35 0.48 -10.35 -14.52
CA ILE A 35 1.58 -10.32 -15.47
C ILE A 35 0.88 -10.21 -16.83
N GLY A 36 0.82 -9.00 -17.38
CA GLY A 36 0.23 -8.75 -18.68
C GLY A 36 0.92 -9.57 -19.77
N LEU A 37 0.44 -10.79 -19.97
CA LEU A 37 0.74 -11.68 -21.08
C LEU A 37 -0.46 -11.78 -22.05
N GLU A 38 -1.43 -10.88 -21.94
CA GLU A 38 -2.47 -10.76 -22.97
C GLU A 38 -1.87 -10.07 -24.20
N GLY A 39 -1.49 -10.88 -25.20
CA GLY A 39 -1.20 -10.40 -26.54
C GLY A 39 -0.20 -11.19 -27.40
N ASN A 40 0.27 -12.38 -27.00
CA ASN A 40 1.11 -13.21 -27.89
C ASN A 40 1.05 -14.71 -27.54
N GLU A 41 -0.10 -15.35 -27.71
CA GLU A 41 -0.14 -16.82 -27.73
C GLU A 41 0.55 -17.39 -29.00
N ASP A 42 0.65 -16.61 -30.08
CA ASP A 42 1.23 -17.04 -31.37
C ASP A 42 2.75 -16.80 -31.52
N ARG A 43 3.47 -16.40 -30.46
CA ARG A 43 4.91 -16.01 -30.56
C ARG A 43 5.87 -16.71 -29.61
N LEU A 44 5.49 -17.83 -29.03
CA LEU A 44 6.46 -18.78 -28.48
C LEU A 44 7.02 -19.66 -29.60
N GLN A 45 7.83 -19.08 -30.49
CA GLN A 45 8.71 -19.91 -31.30
C GLN A 45 9.83 -20.45 -30.41
N PRO A 46 10.15 -21.75 -30.50
CA PRO A 46 11.21 -22.34 -29.70
C PRO A 46 12.53 -21.68 -30.07
N TYR A 47 13.22 -21.15 -29.06
CA TYR A 47 14.58 -20.66 -29.21
C TYR A 47 15.45 -21.81 -29.73
N GLY A 48 16.07 -21.56 -30.89
CA GLY A 48 16.92 -22.52 -31.59
C GLY A 48 18.01 -23.09 -30.68
N SER A 49 18.09 -24.42 -30.73
CA SER A 49 19.06 -25.28 -30.06
C SER A 49 20.50 -25.03 -30.53
N THR A 50 21.41 -24.93 -29.59
CA THR A 50 22.68 -25.68 -29.64
C THR A 50 23.07 -26.08 -28.22
N GLY A 51 22.97 -27.37 -27.88
CA GLY A 51 23.53 -27.94 -26.66
C GLY A 51 22.59 -28.90 -25.95
N ASP A 52 22.89 -30.19 -26.03
CA ASP A 52 22.09 -31.32 -25.55
C ASP A 52 21.87 -31.31 -24.02
N ALA A 53 20.63 -31.05 -23.62
CA ALA A 53 19.97 -31.68 -22.48
C ALA A 53 18.45 -31.54 -22.69
N ALA A 54 17.74 -32.65 -22.83
CA ALA A 54 16.29 -32.66 -22.93
C ALA A 54 15.71 -32.06 -21.64
N TYR A 55 15.24 -30.81 -21.72
CA TYR A 55 14.40 -30.23 -20.68
C TYR A 55 13.03 -30.90 -20.79
N GLU A 56 12.77 -31.92 -19.97
CA GLU A 56 11.42 -32.40 -19.75
C GLU A 56 10.68 -31.34 -18.93
N PRO A 57 9.66 -30.65 -19.49
CA PRO A 57 8.85 -29.74 -18.69
C PRO A 57 8.20 -30.56 -17.58
N ASN A 58 8.49 -30.19 -16.33
CA ASN A 58 7.88 -30.80 -15.18
C ASN A 58 6.38 -30.41 -15.19
N SER A 59 5.51 -31.32 -15.64
CA SER A 59 4.09 -31.04 -15.91
C SER A 59 3.33 -30.49 -14.69
N ALA A 60 3.78 -30.81 -13.48
CA ALA A 60 3.22 -30.28 -12.24
C ALA A 60 3.47 -28.76 -12.05
N TYR A 61 4.58 -28.23 -12.59
CA TYR A 61 4.91 -26.80 -12.50
C TYR A 61 4.06 -25.96 -13.46
N ASP A 62 3.81 -26.48 -14.67
CA ASP A 62 3.02 -25.82 -15.71
C ASP A 62 1.52 -25.74 -15.32
N GLU A 63 0.97 -26.82 -14.74
CA GLU A 63 -0.39 -26.81 -14.21
C GLU A 63 -0.56 -25.84 -13.03
N SER A 64 0.44 -25.71 -12.14
CA SER A 64 0.38 -24.79 -11.00
C SER A 64 0.38 -23.31 -11.42
N LEU A 65 1.19 -22.95 -12.42
CA LEU A 65 1.27 -21.58 -12.93
C LEU A 65 0.01 -21.19 -13.74
N HIS A 66 -0.52 -22.10 -14.55
CA HIS A 66 -1.78 -21.89 -15.26
C HIS A 66 -2.98 -21.77 -14.30
N LEU A 67 -2.93 -22.48 -13.17
CA LEU A 67 -3.94 -22.35 -12.12
C LEU A 67 -3.84 -20.98 -11.42
N GLU A 68 -2.64 -20.50 -11.09
CA GLU A 68 -2.44 -19.17 -10.48
C GLU A 68 -2.91 -18.02 -11.39
N ILE A 69 -2.58 -18.05 -12.69
CA ILE A 69 -3.02 -17.04 -13.67
C ILE A 69 -4.56 -17.01 -13.74
N ARG A 70 -5.22 -18.16 -13.87
CA ARG A 70 -6.69 -18.24 -13.92
C ARG A 70 -7.37 -17.80 -12.63
N LEU A 71 -6.68 -17.91 -11.49
CA LEU A 71 -7.19 -17.48 -10.19
C LEU A 71 -7.07 -15.96 -10.00
N GLY A 72 -6.01 -15.35 -10.52
CA GLY A 72 -5.90 -13.89 -10.64
C GLY A 72 -7.03 -13.30 -11.47
N ASP A 73 -7.34 -13.94 -12.61
CA ASP A 73 -8.45 -13.53 -13.49
C ASP A 73 -9.83 -13.60 -12.80
N LEU A 74 -10.00 -14.54 -11.85
CA LEU A 74 -11.27 -14.74 -11.14
C LEU A 74 -11.52 -13.70 -10.05
N GLY A 75 -10.54 -13.47 -9.17
CA GLY A 75 -10.62 -12.38 -8.20
C GLY A 75 -10.85 -11.04 -8.89
N TYR A 76 -10.14 -10.84 -10.00
CA TYR A 76 -10.30 -9.69 -10.86
C TYR A 76 -11.70 -9.55 -11.48
N SER A 77 -12.28 -10.65 -11.99
CA SER A 77 -13.63 -10.62 -12.57
C SER A 77 -14.71 -10.30 -11.53
N TYR A 78 -14.56 -10.75 -10.28
CA TYR A 78 -15.45 -10.39 -9.19
C TYR A 78 -15.29 -8.91 -8.80
N VAL A 79 -14.06 -8.45 -8.58
CA VAL A 79 -13.76 -7.04 -8.26
C VAL A 79 -14.32 -6.12 -9.33
N ARG A 80 -14.20 -6.47 -10.62
CA ARG A 80 -14.79 -5.75 -11.74
C ARG A 80 -16.33 -5.76 -11.69
N ALA A 81 -16.95 -6.89 -11.37
CA ALA A 81 -18.40 -6.96 -11.25
C ALA A 81 -18.92 -6.05 -10.12
N VAL A 82 -18.21 -6.00 -8.99
CA VAL A 82 -18.50 -5.06 -7.89
C VAL A 82 -18.32 -3.62 -8.36
N ALA A 83 -17.20 -3.29 -9.01
CA ALA A 83 -16.94 -1.95 -9.55
C ALA A 83 -18.07 -1.48 -10.50
N ASN A 84 -18.51 -2.34 -11.43
CA ASN A 84 -19.61 -2.03 -12.34
C ASN A 84 -20.93 -1.78 -11.60
N ALA A 85 -21.20 -2.52 -10.52
CA ALA A 85 -22.40 -2.33 -9.70
C ALA A 85 -22.35 -1.00 -8.92
N LEU A 86 -21.19 -0.67 -8.34
CA LEU A 86 -20.98 0.59 -7.63
C LEU A 86 -21.01 1.81 -8.55
N GLU A 87 -20.60 1.67 -9.81
CA GLU A 87 -20.68 2.74 -10.81
C GLU A 87 -22.12 3.18 -11.08
N GLN A 88 -23.08 2.26 -10.97
CA GLN A 88 -24.51 2.54 -11.11
C GLN A 88 -25.15 3.04 -9.80
N SER A 89 -24.39 3.09 -8.70
CA SER A 89 -24.90 3.57 -7.41
C SER A 89 -25.07 5.08 -7.40
N GLU A 90 -26.10 5.56 -6.71
CA GLU A 90 -26.31 6.98 -6.44
C GLU A 90 -25.54 7.46 -5.19
N THR A 91 -24.92 6.54 -4.44
CA THR A 91 -24.15 6.88 -3.23
C THR A 91 -22.79 7.46 -3.61
N PRO A 92 -22.42 8.68 -3.15
CA PRO A 92 -21.13 9.29 -3.48
C PRO A 92 -19.91 8.45 -3.10
N ARG A 93 -19.97 7.73 -1.97
CA ARG A 93 -18.90 6.81 -1.56
C ARG A 93 -18.70 5.66 -2.54
N ASP A 94 -19.79 5.08 -3.06
CA ASP A 94 -19.72 4.00 -4.04
C ASP A 94 -19.09 4.51 -5.35
N MET A 95 -19.55 5.67 -5.85
CA MET A 95 -18.98 6.31 -7.04
C MET A 95 -17.47 6.58 -6.89
N ALA A 96 -17.06 7.13 -5.76
CA ALA A 96 -15.65 7.41 -5.48
C ALA A 96 -14.83 6.12 -5.35
N LEU A 97 -15.41 5.06 -4.77
CA LEU A 97 -14.74 3.78 -4.53
C LEU A 97 -14.40 3.03 -5.81
N VAL A 98 -15.22 3.19 -6.87
CA VAL A 98 -14.93 2.62 -8.21
C VAL A 98 -13.55 3.05 -8.71
N THR A 99 -13.06 4.23 -8.34
CA THR A 99 -11.74 4.73 -8.77
C THR A 99 -10.57 3.93 -8.21
N LEU A 100 -10.78 3.19 -7.11
CA LEU A 100 -9.83 2.21 -6.60
C LEU A 100 -10.02 0.87 -7.29
N LEU A 101 -11.25 0.35 -7.37
CA LEU A 101 -11.53 -1.00 -7.87
C LEU A 101 -11.27 -1.17 -9.37
N ALA A 102 -11.33 -0.08 -10.14
CA ALA A 102 -11.00 -0.11 -11.53
C ALA A 102 -9.49 -0.38 -11.68
N SER A 103 -9.18 -1.54 -12.24
CA SER A 103 -7.84 -1.91 -12.72
C SER A 103 -7.16 -0.79 -13.50
N PRO A 104 -5.82 -0.79 -13.65
CA PRO A 104 -5.14 -0.04 -14.70
C PRO A 104 -5.64 -0.48 -16.10
N SER A 105 -6.79 0.03 -16.46
CA SER A 105 -7.42 -0.04 -17.76
C SER A 105 -6.73 0.93 -18.75
N PRO A 106 -7.02 0.86 -20.06
CA PRO A 106 -6.52 1.82 -21.03
C PRO A 106 -6.83 3.28 -20.63
N PRO A 107 -6.07 4.27 -21.13
CA PRO A 107 -6.19 5.68 -20.74
C PRO A 107 -7.60 6.29 -20.82
N THR A 108 -8.44 5.80 -21.73
CA THR A 108 -9.84 6.24 -21.89
C THR A 108 -10.67 6.01 -20.64
N ASP A 109 -10.38 4.97 -19.87
CA ASP A 109 -11.12 4.65 -18.64
C ASP A 109 -10.70 5.58 -17.50
N GLN A 110 -9.48 6.12 -17.51
CA GLN A 110 -9.00 7.04 -16.45
C GLN A 110 -9.78 8.36 -16.43
N ALA A 111 -10.10 8.92 -17.59
CA ALA A 111 -10.91 10.15 -17.67
C ALA A 111 -12.33 9.94 -17.13
N HIS A 112 -12.93 8.78 -17.42
CA HIS A 112 -14.23 8.39 -16.87
C HIS A 112 -14.19 8.24 -15.35
N LEU A 113 -13.19 7.53 -14.81
CA LEU A 113 -13.00 7.39 -13.37
C LEU A 113 -12.78 8.74 -12.68
N ALA A 114 -11.99 9.64 -13.28
CA ALA A 114 -11.80 10.98 -12.75
C ALA A 114 -13.11 11.80 -12.75
N ALA A 115 -13.91 11.70 -13.81
CA ALA A 115 -15.22 12.34 -13.87
C ALA A 115 -16.19 11.79 -12.82
N LEU A 116 -16.18 10.48 -12.59
CA LEU A 116 -16.99 9.82 -11.55
C LEU A 116 -16.55 10.28 -10.14
N ALA A 117 -15.25 10.31 -9.86
CA ALA A 117 -14.69 10.83 -8.61
C ALA A 117 -15.06 12.30 -8.39
N LYS A 118 -15.00 13.12 -9.45
CA LYS A 118 -15.40 14.52 -9.40
C LYS A 118 -16.90 14.65 -9.05
N ARG A 119 -17.77 13.89 -9.72
CA ARG A 119 -19.21 13.88 -9.43
C ARG A 119 -19.49 13.49 -7.98
N ALA A 120 -18.81 12.45 -7.47
CA ALA A 120 -18.91 12.04 -6.08
C ALA A 120 -18.52 13.18 -5.12
N SER A 121 -17.38 13.81 -5.38
CA SER A 121 -16.89 14.97 -4.62
C SER A 121 -17.85 16.15 -4.65
N ASP A 122 -18.43 16.48 -5.80
CA ASP A 122 -19.40 17.58 -5.92
C ASP A 122 -20.70 17.28 -5.14
N THR A 123 -21.08 16.00 -5.04
CA THR A 123 -22.31 15.56 -4.35
C THR A 123 -22.11 15.43 -2.83
N SER A 124 -20.89 15.15 -2.37
CA SER A 124 -20.53 15.09 -0.94
C SER A 124 -19.24 15.88 -0.68
N PRO A 125 -19.33 17.23 -0.70
CA PRO A 125 -18.16 18.09 -0.53
C PRO A 125 -17.55 18.03 0.88
N ASP A 126 -18.32 17.58 1.87
CA ASP A 126 -17.90 17.47 3.28
C ASP A 126 -17.67 16.02 3.72
N ASP A 127 -17.57 15.06 2.79
CA ASP A 127 -17.12 13.69 3.11
C ASP A 127 -15.63 13.52 2.81
N ILE A 128 -14.83 13.40 3.87
CA ILE A 128 -13.36 13.40 3.77
C ILE A 128 -12.82 12.24 2.93
N LEU A 129 -13.48 11.09 3.00
CA LEU A 129 -13.05 9.90 2.26
C LEU A 129 -13.37 10.05 0.78
N VAL A 130 -14.52 10.63 0.44
CA VAL A 130 -14.86 10.98 -0.95
C VAL A 130 -13.86 11.99 -1.52
N GLN A 131 -13.48 13.02 -0.74
CA GLN A 131 -12.49 14.02 -1.18
C GLN A 131 -11.11 13.39 -1.38
N TRP A 132 -10.69 12.47 -0.50
CA TRP A 132 -9.43 11.75 -0.63
C TRP A 132 -9.40 10.85 -1.87
N LEU A 133 -10.46 10.07 -2.11
CA LEU A 133 -10.59 9.24 -3.31
C LEU A 133 -10.60 10.09 -4.59
N ALA A 134 -11.31 11.22 -4.58
CA ALA A 134 -11.33 12.15 -5.70
C ALA A 134 -9.94 12.74 -5.99
N PHE A 135 -9.17 13.08 -4.95
CA PHE A 135 -7.77 13.47 -5.11
C PHE A 135 -6.96 12.34 -5.75
N VAL A 136 -7.00 11.12 -5.21
CA VAL A 136 -6.20 9.99 -5.70
C VAL A 136 -6.50 9.70 -7.18
N ALA A 137 -7.76 9.74 -7.58
CA ALA A 137 -8.19 9.51 -8.97
C ALA A 137 -7.71 10.61 -9.92
N ALA A 138 -7.94 11.89 -9.57
CA ALA A 138 -7.57 13.02 -10.41
C ALA A 138 -6.04 13.19 -10.48
N ASN A 139 -5.33 12.93 -9.39
CA ASN A 139 -3.89 13.13 -9.28
C ASN A 139 -3.05 12.16 -10.14
N LYS A 140 -3.66 11.03 -10.54
CA LYS A 140 -3.07 10.03 -11.45
C LYS A 140 -3.47 10.27 -12.92
N THR A 141 -4.44 11.15 -13.18
CA THR A 141 -5.03 11.33 -14.51
C THR A 141 -4.52 12.62 -15.15
N ARG A 142 -3.95 12.52 -16.36
CA ARG A 142 -3.43 13.67 -17.10
C ARG A 142 -4.56 14.62 -17.47
N GLY A 143 -4.39 15.93 -17.25
CA GLY A 143 -5.40 16.95 -17.56
C GLY A 143 -6.39 17.22 -16.43
N GLU A 144 -6.32 16.45 -15.34
CA GLU A 144 -7.20 16.57 -14.17
C GLU A 144 -6.56 17.39 -13.04
N GLU A 145 -5.50 18.16 -13.34
CA GLU A 145 -4.71 18.88 -12.35
C GLU A 145 -5.57 19.87 -11.55
N LYS A 146 -6.58 20.49 -12.18
CA LYS A 146 -7.53 21.39 -11.51
C LYS A 146 -8.42 20.66 -10.51
N ASN A 147 -8.93 19.49 -10.86
CA ASN A 147 -9.80 18.69 -9.99
C ASN A 147 -9.01 18.13 -8.80
N ALA A 148 -7.77 17.65 -9.04
CA ALA A 148 -6.88 17.25 -7.96
C ALA A 148 -6.55 18.42 -7.01
N ALA A 149 -6.33 19.63 -7.53
CA ALA A 149 -6.09 20.81 -6.68
C ALA A 149 -7.33 21.17 -5.83
N ALA A 150 -8.52 21.10 -6.41
CA ALA A 150 -9.76 21.40 -5.71
C ALA A 150 -10.02 20.39 -4.57
N ALA A 151 -9.88 19.09 -4.84
CA ALA A 151 -10.03 18.05 -3.82
C ALA A 151 -8.99 18.20 -2.69
N LEU A 152 -7.72 18.46 -3.05
CA LEU A 152 -6.66 18.71 -2.05
C LEU A 152 -6.96 19.93 -1.18
N HIS A 153 -7.41 21.03 -1.77
CA HIS A 153 -7.78 22.22 -1.01
C HIS A 153 -8.95 21.94 -0.04
N THR A 154 -9.93 21.14 -0.46
CA THR A 154 -11.01 20.70 0.44
C THR A 154 -10.47 19.85 1.59
N LEU A 155 -9.59 18.88 1.32
CA LEU A 155 -8.94 18.08 2.36
C LEU A 155 -8.17 18.94 3.36
N GLN A 156 -7.40 19.92 2.88
CA GLN A 156 -6.64 20.86 3.74
C GLN A 156 -7.56 21.69 4.64
N ARG A 157 -8.78 21.99 4.21
CA ARG A 157 -9.78 22.67 5.04
C ARG A 157 -10.42 21.74 6.07
N MET A 158 -10.71 20.50 5.68
CA MET A 158 -11.42 19.52 6.52
C MET A 158 -10.52 18.91 7.59
N ASP A 159 -9.24 18.69 7.27
CA ASP A 159 -8.29 18.03 8.15
C ASP A 159 -6.91 18.73 8.09
N PRO A 160 -6.85 20.01 8.54
CA PRO A 160 -5.65 20.84 8.43
C PRO A 160 -4.49 20.37 9.31
N ASP A 161 -4.77 19.58 10.34
CA ASP A 161 -3.78 19.16 11.34
C ASP A 161 -3.23 17.75 11.09
N ASN A 162 -3.67 17.09 10.01
CA ASN A 162 -3.20 15.77 9.61
C ASN A 162 -2.08 15.86 8.57
N GLY A 163 -0.89 15.37 8.94
CA GLY A 163 0.30 15.37 8.10
C GLY A 163 0.12 14.62 6.78
N VAL A 164 -0.79 13.64 6.72
CA VAL A 164 -1.12 12.91 5.47
C VAL A 164 -1.67 13.85 4.40
N VAL A 165 -2.52 14.82 4.76
CA VAL A 165 -3.07 15.79 3.79
C VAL A 165 -1.97 16.65 3.18
N TRP A 166 -1.00 17.05 4.01
CA TRP A 166 0.14 17.84 3.55
C TRP A 166 1.16 17.01 2.76
N MET A 167 1.26 15.71 3.02
CA MET A 167 2.03 14.78 2.18
C MET A 167 1.47 14.71 0.75
N LEU A 168 0.15 14.77 0.58
CA LEU A 168 -0.48 14.86 -0.76
C LEU A 168 -0.10 16.16 -1.48
N ALA A 169 -0.02 17.27 -0.74
CA ALA A 169 0.43 18.55 -1.28
C ALA A 169 1.90 18.53 -1.67
N LEU A 170 2.74 17.88 -0.85
CA LEU A 170 4.17 17.69 -1.12
C LEU A 170 4.40 16.93 -2.43
N ASP A 171 3.75 15.78 -2.60
CA ASP A 171 3.85 14.97 -3.82
C ASP A 171 3.44 15.74 -5.08
N ARG A 172 2.34 16.50 -5.00
CA ARG A 172 1.92 17.35 -6.10
C ARG A 172 2.96 18.43 -6.41
N ALA A 173 3.43 19.16 -5.39
CA ALA A 173 4.43 20.21 -5.55
C ALA A 173 5.74 19.68 -6.14
N TRP A 174 6.16 18.49 -5.71
CA TRP A 174 7.31 17.77 -6.24
C TRP A 174 7.16 17.45 -7.72
N ARG A 175 6.01 16.90 -8.14
CA ARG A 175 5.73 16.57 -9.55
C ARG A 175 5.60 17.79 -10.45
N THR A 176 5.09 18.90 -9.93
CA THR A 176 5.00 20.18 -10.67
C THR A 176 6.23 21.07 -10.53
N GLN A 177 7.25 20.62 -9.79
CA GLN A 177 8.47 21.38 -9.49
C GLN A 177 8.20 22.76 -8.85
N ASP A 178 7.12 22.86 -8.06
CA ASP A 178 6.77 24.08 -7.32
C ASP A 178 7.51 24.09 -5.98
N VAL A 179 8.70 24.72 -5.98
CA VAL A 179 9.59 24.78 -4.80
C VAL A 179 8.90 25.45 -3.61
N ALA A 180 8.14 26.53 -3.83
CA ALA A 180 7.50 27.24 -2.72
C ALA A 180 6.39 26.41 -2.08
N ALA A 181 5.56 25.73 -2.88
CA ALA A 181 4.55 24.82 -2.38
C ALA A 181 5.17 23.59 -1.70
N TYR A 182 6.29 23.10 -2.20
CA TYR A 182 7.04 21.98 -1.62
C TYR A 182 7.52 22.30 -0.20
N GLU A 183 8.22 23.43 -0.02
CA GLU A 183 8.68 23.89 1.30
C GLU A 183 7.51 24.16 2.25
N SER A 184 6.45 24.79 1.76
CA SER A 184 5.25 25.05 2.55
C SER A 184 4.60 23.75 3.03
N ALA A 185 4.54 22.71 2.19
CA ALA A 185 3.99 21.42 2.55
C ALA A 185 4.82 20.74 3.63
N LEU A 186 6.16 20.71 3.50
CA LEU A 186 7.06 20.17 4.52
C LEU A 186 6.87 20.86 5.87
N GLN A 187 6.81 22.19 5.89
CA GLN A 187 6.62 22.95 7.12
C GLN A 187 5.26 22.68 7.78
N ARG A 188 4.21 22.48 6.97
CA ARG A 188 2.89 22.10 7.46
C ARG A 188 2.87 20.68 8.02
N MET A 189 3.52 19.72 7.37
CA MET A 189 3.69 18.37 7.92
C MET A 189 4.43 18.41 9.26
N ALA A 190 5.53 19.17 9.36
CA ALA A 190 6.33 19.28 10.58
C ALA A 190 5.62 19.99 11.75
N THR A 191 4.51 20.68 11.49
CA THR A 191 3.68 21.35 12.50
C THR A 191 2.32 20.67 12.72
N SER A 192 2.03 19.60 11.97
CA SER A 192 0.84 18.78 12.13
C SER A 192 0.88 17.99 13.43
N THR A 193 -0.29 17.64 13.98
CA THR A 193 -0.42 16.90 15.25
C THR A 193 -1.03 15.51 15.07
N ALA A 194 -1.53 15.20 13.87
CA ALA A 194 -2.07 13.88 13.54
C ALA A 194 -1.38 13.29 12.30
N TRP A 195 -1.32 11.97 12.23
CA TRP A 195 -0.95 11.23 11.02
C TRP A 195 -1.91 10.06 10.84
N THR A 196 -3.00 10.30 10.14
CA THR A 196 -4.03 9.27 9.93
C THR A 196 -4.24 9.08 8.44
N GLU A 197 -3.76 7.95 7.95
CA GLU A 197 -4.03 7.49 6.59
C GLU A 197 -5.48 7.04 6.49
N TYR A 198 -6.09 7.30 5.33
CA TYR A 198 -7.52 7.06 5.09
C TYR A 198 -7.84 5.60 4.73
N ASP A 199 -6.83 4.72 4.69
CA ASP A 199 -6.94 3.32 4.27
C ASP A 199 -7.96 2.53 5.08
N ASN A 200 -8.07 2.75 6.39
CA ASN A 200 -9.09 2.05 7.17
C ASN A 200 -10.52 2.51 6.81
N GLY A 201 -10.68 3.77 6.40
CA GLY A 201 -11.94 4.27 5.86
C GLY A 201 -12.29 3.55 4.55
N VAL A 202 -11.30 3.41 3.66
CA VAL A 202 -11.43 2.66 2.40
C VAL A 202 -11.78 1.19 2.67
N TYR A 203 -11.09 0.55 3.61
CA TYR A 203 -11.32 -0.83 3.99
C TYR A 203 -12.78 -1.08 4.38
N LYS A 204 -13.34 -0.21 5.23
CA LYS A 204 -14.73 -0.29 5.68
C LYS A 204 -15.74 -0.20 4.53
N ILE A 205 -15.54 0.76 3.62
CA ILE A 205 -16.47 0.94 2.49
C ILE A 205 -16.33 -0.18 1.45
N LEU A 206 -15.14 -0.77 1.29
CA LEU A 206 -14.92 -1.96 0.47
C LEU A 206 -15.61 -3.19 1.03
N LEU A 207 -15.48 -3.41 2.34
CA LEU A 207 -16.13 -4.52 3.00
C LEU A 207 -17.66 -4.42 2.85
N ASP A 208 -18.22 -3.24 3.11
CA ASP A 208 -19.65 -2.98 2.89
C ASP A 208 -20.07 -3.27 1.44
N ALA A 209 -19.29 -2.80 0.46
CA ALA A 209 -19.54 -3.07 -0.95
C ALA A 209 -19.54 -4.58 -1.28
N TYR A 210 -18.54 -5.33 -0.80
CA TYR A 210 -18.48 -6.77 -1.02
C TYR A 210 -19.61 -7.54 -0.34
N GLN A 211 -20.05 -7.09 0.84
CA GLN A 211 -21.20 -7.68 1.52
C GLN A 211 -22.52 -7.41 0.77
N ARG A 212 -22.70 -6.22 0.19
CA ARG A 212 -23.86 -5.88 -0.65
C ARG A 212 -23.87 -6.58 -2.01
N HIS A 213 -22.70 -6.95 -2.52
CA HIS A 213 -22.52 -7.59 -3.81
C HIS A 213 -21.87 -8.97 -3.66
N PRO A 214 -22.55 -9.94 -3.03
CA PRO A 214 -21.94 -11.20 -2.67
C PRO A 214 -21.44 -11.97 -3.89
N LEU A 215 -20.36 -12.75 -3.70
CA LEU A 215 -19.80 -13.63 -4.73
C LEU A 215 -20.90 -14.49 -5.36
N SER A 216 -20.91 -14.64 -6.69
CA SER A 216 -21.84 -15.57 -7.33
C SER A 216 -21.47 -17.02 -6.96
N GLN A 217 -22.42 -17.95 -7.05
CA GLN A 217 -22.16 -19.36 -6.79
C GLN A 217 -20.98 -19.89 -7.61
N LYS A 218 -20.88 -19.50 -8.88
CA LYS A 218 -19.76 -19.83 -9.76
C LYS A 218 -18.41 -19.36 -9.18
N HIS A 219 -18.33 -18.13 -8.67
CA HIS A 219 -17.08 -17.63 -8.06
C HIS A 219 -16.75 -18.39 -6.77
N ARG A 220 -17.74 -18.68 -5.91
CA ARG A 220 -17.54 -19.48 -4.69
C ARG A 220 -17.05 -20.90 -4.99
N GLU A 221 -17.67 -21.58 -5.96
CA GLU A 221 -17.26 -22.92 -6.39
C GLU A 221 -15.82 -22.95 -6.93
N LEU A 222 -15.38 -21.86 -7.56
CA LEU A 222 -14.02 -21.75 -8.06
C LEU A 222 -13.02 -21.43 -6.94
N LEU A 223 -13.36 -20.55 -6.00
CA LEU A 223 -12.54 -20.27 -4.81
C LEU A 223 -12.38 -21.51 -3.93
N ALA A 224 -13.46 -22.28 -3.74
CA ALA A 224 -13.47 -23.51 -2.96
C ALA A 224 -12.58 -24.62 -3.53
N ARG A 225 -12.21 -24.56 -4.82
CA ARG A 225 -11.23 -25.48 -5.43
C ARG A 225 -9.79 -25.14 -5.06
N ARG A 226 -9.51 -23.88 -4.72
CA ARG A 226 -8.17 -23.40 -4.36
C ARG A 226 -7.89 -23.63 -2.89
N ASN A 227 -8.84 -23.25 -2.04
CA ASN A 227 -8.77 -23.37 -0.60
C ASN A 227 -10.04 -24.05 -0.11
N PRO A 228 -9.98 -24.99 0.85
CA PRO A 228 -11.18 -25.57 1.45
C PRO A 228 -12.11 -24.45 1.95
N PRO A 229 -13.44 -24.68 1.94
CA PRO A 229 -14.43 -23.61 1.97
C PRO A 229 -14.17 -22.63 3.11
N GLN A 230 -13.81 -21.41 2.73
CA GLN A 230 -13.79 -20.29 3.65
C GLN A 230 -15.24 -19.83 3.86
N SER A 231 -15.57 -19.35 5.06
CA SER A 231 -16.84 -18.67 5.24
C SER A 231 -16.86 -17.43 4.35
N SER A 232 -17.98 -17.12 3.70
CA SER A 232 -18.11 -15.95 2.81
C SER A 232 -17.61 -14.63 3.43
N LEU A 233 -17.76 -14.44 4.74
CA LEU A 233 -17.24 -13.25 5.43
C LEU A 233 -15.71 -13.17 5.46
N ALA A 234 -15.02 -14.30 5.66
CA ALA A 234 -13.56 -14.35 5.63
C ALA A 234 -13.03 -14.02 4.22
N GLU A 235 -13.70 -14.52 3.18
CA GLU A 235 -13.37 -14.21 1.78
C GLU A 235 -13.49 -12.69 1.51
N TYR A 236 -14.55 -12.04 2.01
CA TYR A 236 -14.72 -10.58 1.84
C TYR A 236 -13.65 -9.77 2.57
N TYR A 237 -13.25 -10.18 3.78
CA TYR A 237 -12.20 -9.50 4.52
C TYR A 237 -10.84 -9.60 3.82
N GLU A 238 -10.48 -10.77 3.31
CA GLU A 238 -9.24 -10.96 2.55
C GLU A 238 -9.26 -10.18 1.22
N LEU A 239 -10.39 -10.17 0.51
CA LEU A 239 -10.54 -9.37 -0.71
C LEU A 239 -10.43 -7.86 -0.41
N ALA A 240 -11.12 -7.37 0.63
CA ALA A 240 -11.04 -5.96 1.03
C ALA A 240 -9.61 -5.58 1.42
N LYS A 241 -8.94 -6.42 2.21
CA LYS A 241 -7.56 -6.21 2.64
C LYS A 241 -6.61 -6.17 1.46
N GLY A 242 -6.63 -7.17 0.59
CA GLY A 242 -5.76 -7.23 -0.59
C GLY A 242 -6.00 -6.05 -1.55
N THR A 243 -7.25 -5.62 -1.72
CA THR A 243 -7.59 -4.44 -2.52
C THR A 243 -6.98 -3.17 -1.90
N VAL A 244 -7.21 -2.94 -0.60
CA VAL A 244 -6.63 -1.77 0.10
C VAL A 244 -5.11 -1.82 0.00
N GLU A 245 -4.48 -2.92 0.41
CA GLU A 245 -3.01 -3.05 0.38
C GLU A 245 -2.45 -2.76 -1.02
N TYR A 246 -3.02 -3.32 -2.08
CA TYR A 246 -2.57 -3.08 -3.45
C TYR A 246 -2.66 -1.58 -3.85
N HIS A 247 -3.81 -0.94 -3.59
CA HIS A 247 -4.04 0.43 -4.01
C HIS A 247 -3.38 1.47 -3.10
N SER A 248 -3.34 1.22 -1.80
CA SER A 248 -2.65 2.03 -0.80
C SER A 248 -1.15 1.99 -1.03
N VAL A 249 -0.56 0.84 -1.32
CA VAL A 249 0.84 0.77 -1.74
C VAL A 249 1.08 1.63 -2.99
N GLY A 250 0.24 1.53 -4.02
CA GLY A 250 0.41 2.35 -5.22
C GLY A 250 0.18 3.86 -5.02
N ALA A 251 -0.80 4.26 -4.22
CA ALA A 251 -1.10 5.67 -3.97
C ALA A 251 -0.12 6.29 -2.96
N ILE A 252 0.13 5.60 -1.86
CA ILE A 252 0.91 6.10 -0.72
C ILE A 252 2.41 5.97 -0.98
N LEU A 253 2.93 4.89 -1.58
CA LEU A 253 4.37 4.83 -1.89
C LEU A 253 4.83 5.95 -2.81
N ASN A 254 3.98 6.35 -3.77
CA ASN A 254 4.28 7.50 -4.62
C ASN A 254 4.38 8.79 -3.80
N ASN A 255 3.51 8.98 -2.81
CA ASN A 255 3.56 10.13 -1.92
C ASN A 255 4.78 10.10 -0.98
N TYR A 256 5.17 8.91 -0.51
CA TYR A 256 6.39 8.73 0.28
C TYR A 256 7.65 9.05 -0.51
N ASN A 257 7.69 8.84 -1.82
CA ASN A 257 8.89 9.17 -2.61
C ASN A 257 9.27 10.67 -2.53
N ALA A 258 8.29 11.58 -2.56
CA ALA A 258 8.56 13.01 -2.46
C ALA A 258 9.10 13.39 -1.06
N LEU A 259 8.62 12.70 -0.03
CA LEU A 259 9.06 12.89 1.36
C LEU A 259 10.43 12.23 1.62
N ASP A 260 10.66 11.04 1.10
CA ASP A 260 11.96 10.35 1.13
C ASP A 260 13.02 11.19 0.43
N ASP A 261 12.70 11.77 -0.74
CA ASP A 261 13.60 12.69 -1.44
C ASP A 261 13.89 13.92 -0.57
N ALA A 262 12.86 14.52 0.05
CA ALA A 262 12.99 15.68 0.94
C ALA A 262 13.92 15.40 2.13
N CYS A 263 13.81 14.20 2.71
CA CYS A 263 14.41 13.85 3.99
C CYS A 263 15.68 13.00 3.87
N THR A 264 16.08 12.63 2.67
CA THR A 264 17.40 12.04 2.42
C THR A 264 18.46 13.14 2.49
N VAL A 265 19.17 13.21 3.63
CA VAL A 265 20.26 14.16 3.87
C VAL A 265 21.59 13.56 3.40
N ASP A 266 22.28 14.25 2.49
CA ASP A 266 23.66 13.91 2.08
C ASP A 266 24.56 15.14 2.34
N PRO A 267 25.27 15.17 3.49
CA PRO A 267 26.15 16.27 3.83
C PRO A 267 27.31 16.44 2.82
N GLY A 268 27.77 15.35 2.21
CA GLY A 268 28.86 15.38 1.23
C GLY A 268 28.46 16.06 -0.08
N LYS A 269 27.16 16.02 -0.42
CA LYS A 269 26.58 16.70 -1.59
C LYS A 269 25.81 17.97 -1.24
N ASN A 270 25.80 18.38 0.04
CA ASN A 270 24.96 19.47 0.55
C ASN A 270 23.47 19.31 0.17
N LYS A 271 22.99 18.06 0.04
CA LYS A 271 21.59 17.78 -0.33
C LYS A 271 20.73 17.83 0.93
N ASN A 272 19.69 18.67 0.90
CA ASN A 272 18.62 18.75 1.91
C ASN A 272 19.09 18.91 3.35
N VAL A 273 20.31 19.40 3.57
CA VAL A 273 20.87 19.63 4.91
C VAL A 273 20.02 20.62 5.72
N ASN A 274 19.37 21.57 5.05
CA ASN A 274 18.43 22.54 5.61
C ASN A 274 17.08 21.91 6.04
N HIS A 275 16.76 20.69 5.60
CA HIS A 275 15.50 20.02 5.95
C HIS A 275 15.63 19.12 7.18
N THR A 276 16.84 18.94 7.75
CA THR A 276 17.09 18.00 8.85
C THR A 276 16.09 18.16 10.00
N ASP A 277 15.91 19.38 10.53
CA ASP A 277 14.99 19.64 11.65
C ASP A 277 13.52 19.43 11.29
N VAL A 278 13.13 19.80 10.07
CA VAL A 278 11.77 19.64 9.54
C VAL A 278 11.44 18.16 9.38
N CYS A 279 12.34 17.40 8.77
CA CYS A 279 12.23 15.95 8.59
C CYS A 279 12.27 15.18 9.91
N ALA A 280 13.07 15.61 10.89
CA ALA A 280 13.05 15.04 12.23
C ALA A 280 11.66 15.18 12.89
N ARG A 281 11.01 16.34 12.75
CA ARG A 281 9.65 16.58 13.27
C ARG A 281 8.59 15.76 12.53
N ILE A 282 8.70 15.64 11.21
CA ILE A 282 7.80 14.78 10.42
C ILE A 282 7.98 13.31 10.83
N GLY A 283 9.23 12.83 10.90
CA GLY A 283 9.53 11.47 11.33
C GLY A 283 8.99 11.17 12.72
N ARG A 284 9.12 12.14 13.65
CA ARG A 284 8.52 12.08 14.99
C ARG A 284 7.01 11.94 14.96
N LEU A 285 6.34 12.75 14.14
CA LEU A 285 4.88 12.73 13.97
C LEU A 285 4.43 11.36 13.45
N MET A 286 5.05 10.87 12.38
CA MET A 286 4.73 9.58 11.76
C MET A 286 4.98 8.40 12.73
N PHE A 287 6.13 8.39 13.40
CA PHE A 287 6.49 7.33 14.35
C PHE A 287 5.55 7.28 15.55
N ASN A 288 5.15 8.45 16.06
CA ASN A 288 4.32 8.53 17.26
C ASN A 288 2.82 8.38 16.99
N HIS A 289 2.35 8.91 15.86
CA HIS A 289 0.92 9.11 15.58
C HIS A 289 0.44 8.41 14.30
N GLY A 290 1.33 7.74 13.56
CA GLY A 290 0.96 6.96 12.38
C GLY A 290 0.03 5.80 12.72
N ASN A 291 -0.98 5.59 11.87
CA ASN A 291 -1.96 4.51 12.03
C ASN A 291 -1.69 3.27 11.17
N SER A 292 -0.62 3.26 10.37
CA SER A 292 -0.14 2.09 9.64
C SER A 292 1.30 1.75 10.00
N ALA A 293 1.68 0.51 9.71
CA ALA A 293 3.06 0.07 9.84
C ALA A 293 3.99 0.85 8.92
N SER A 294 3.56 1.13 7.69
CA SER A 294 4.37 1.87 6.72
C SER A 294 4.66 3.31 7.16
N ALA A 295 3.70 3.99 7.79
CA ALA A 295 3.91 5.32 8.34
C ALA A 295 4.89 5.28 9.52
N ILE A 296 4.70 4.33 10.46
CA ILE A 296 5.57 4.18 11.63
C ILE A 296 7.02 3.90 11.19
N ASP A 297 7.22 2.91 10.31
CA ASP A 297 8.55 2.49 9.82
C ASP A 297 9.27 3.61 9.05
N THR A 298 8.52 4.37 8.24
CA THR A 298 9.05 5.56 7.55
C THR A 298 9.46 6.63 8.55
N GLY A 299 8.68 6.83 9.61
CA GLY A 299 9.01 7.74 10.71
C GLY A 299 10.29 7.36 11.45
N GLU A 300 10.46 6.07 11.78
CA GLU A 300 11.70 5.55 12.37
C GLU A 300 12.91 5.80 11.48
N TRP A 301 12.78 5.50 10.18
CA TRP A 301 13.85 5.73 9.22
C TRP A 301 14.23 7.21 9.14
N MET A 302 13.27 8.13 9.14
CA MET A 302 13.52 9.57 9.14
C MET A 302 14.28 10.03 10.38
N LEU A 303 13.89 9.55 11.57
CA LEU A 303 14.59 9.85 12.81
C LEU A 303 16.03 9.32 12.78
N ALA A 304 16.26 8.14 12.18
CA ALA A 304 17.59 7.57 12.03
C ALA A 304 18.48 8.37 11.07
N VAL A 305 18.00 8.71 9.86
CA VAL A 305 18.82 9.45 8.86
C VAL A 305 19.09 10.89 9.26
N THR A 306 18.20 11.52 10.02
CA THR A 306 18.40 12.85 10.59
C THR A 306 19.20 12.84 11.89
N ALA A 307 19.55 11.66 12.41
CA ALA A 307 20.18 11.47 13.71
C ALA A 307 19.43 12.16 14.88
N ALA A 308 18.10 12.27 14.77
CA ALA A 308 17.23 12.99 15.71
C ALA A 308 16.44 12.04 16.64
N PHE A 309 16.91 10.81 16.82
CA PHE A 309 16.32 9.81 17.69
C PHE A 309 16.87 9.88 19.13
N THR A 310 16.11 9.33 20.06
CA THR A 310 16.41 9.23 21.50
C THR A 310 16.44 7.77 21.93
N ASP A 311 16.92 7.48 23.14
CA ASP A 311 16.91 6.12 23.69
C ASP A 311 15.48 5.55 23.84
N GLU A 312 14.49 6.39 24.11
CA GLU A 312 13.09 5.97 24.19
C GLU A 312 12.56 5.56 22.81
N ASP A 313 13.07 6.16 21.73
CA ASP A 313 12.69 5.78 20.36
C ASP A 313 13.23 4.42 19.99
N VAL A 314 14.48 4.16 20.34
CA VAL A 314 15.11 2.86 20.14
C VAL A 314 14.33 1.77 20.90
N LYS A 315 13.96 2.06 22.15
CA LYS A 315 13.16 1.14 22.97
C LYS A 315 11.76 0.92 22.40
N ARG A 316 11.11 1.96 21.90
CA ARG A 316 9.77 1.88 21.28
C ARG A 316 9.81 1.11 19.96
N SER A 317 10.75 1.43 19.07
CA SER A 317 10.97 0.71 17.79
C SER A 317 11.19 -0.77 18.06
N ARG A 318 12.06 -1.12 19.02
CA ARG A 318 12.25 -2.51 19.47
C ARG A 318 10.94 -3.19 19.89
N GLN A 319 10.04 -2.51 20.60
CA GLN A 319 8.74 -3.09 20.94
C GLN A 319 7.86 -3.30 19.71
N GLN A 320 7.84 -2.35 18.78
CA GLN A 320 7.03 -2.41 17.56
C GLN A 320 7.53 -3.49 16.60
N ASP A 321 8.83 -3.55 16.37
CA ASP A 321 9.48 -4.58 15.57
C ASP A 321 9.23 -5.99 16.10
N TRP A 322 9.20 -6.15 17.43
CA TRP A 322 8.80 -7.41 18.06
C TRP A 322 7.35 -7.79 17.73
N ILE A 323 6.41 -6.84 17.83
CA ILE A 323 5.01 -7.05 17.45
C ILE A 323 4.92 -7.45 15.98
N TYR A 324 5.61 -6.74 15.07
CA TYR A 324 5.63 -7.09 13.65
C TYR A 324 6.17 -8.49 13.39
N LEU A 325 7.28 -8.86 14.05
CA LEU A 325 7.89 -10.18 13.89
C LEU A 325 6.94 -11.28 14.36
N GLN A 326 6.34 -11.13 15.56
CA GLN A 326 5.40 -12.10 16.09
C GLN A 326 4.14 -12.19 15.22
N TYR A 327 3.64 -11.06 14.72
CA TYR A 327 2.46 -11.02 13.87
C TYR A 327 2.74 -11.67 12.50
N ALA A 328 3.88 -11.39 11.87
CA ALA A 328 4.30 -12.06 10.64
C ALA A 328 4.47 -13.58 10.83
N GLN A 329 4.96 -14.02 11.99
CA GLN A 329 5.03 -15.44 12.34
C GLN A 329 3.65 -16.07 12.49
N LEU A 330 2.68 -15.32 13.02
CA LEU A 330 1.29 -15.76 13.16
C LEU A 330 0.57 -15.85 11.81
N THR A 331 0.80 -14.91 10.89
CA THR A 331 -0.01 -14.81 9.66
C THR A 331 0.63 -15.42 8.42
N ALA A 332 1.96 -15.52 8.33
CA ALA A 332 2.61 -15.82 7.06
C ALA A 332 3.78 -16.80 7.10
N MET A 333 4.28 -17.14 8.29
CA MET A 333 5.31 -18.17 8.46
C MET A 333 4.79 -19.41 9.20
N SER A 334 3.52 -19.44 9.57
CA SER A 334 2.87 -20.68 9.97
C SER A 334 2.71 -21.54 8.71
N ASN A 335 3.19 -22.78 8.75
CA ASN A 335 2.79 -23.79 7.74
C ASN A 335 1.29 -24.12 7.82
N GLU A 336 0.60 -23.56 8.82
CA GLU A 336 -0.84 -23.67 9.02
C GLU A 336 -1.55 -22.50 8.32
N PRO A 337 -2.56 -22.77 7.48
CA PRO A 337 -3.41 -21.73 6.91
C PRO A 337 -4.09 -20.94 8.02
N ILE A 338 -4.17 -19.61 7.87
CA ILE A 338 -5.01 -18.76 8.72
C ILE A 338 -6.44 -19.31 8.68
N THR A 339 -7.03 -19.53 9.86
CA THR A 339 -8.40 -20.03 9.96
C THR A 339 -9.43 -18.95 9.61
N ASN A 340 -10.63 -19.34 9.18
CA ASN A 340 -11.73 -18.40 8.93
C ASN A 340 -12.04 -17.52 10.15
N ALA A 341 -11.97 -18.09 11.34
CA ALA A 341 -12.22 -17.36 12.59
C ALA A 341 -11.17 -16.27 12.82
N GLU A 342 -9.90 -16.54 12.51
CA GLU A 342 -8.83 -15.56 12.61
C GLU A 342 -8.95 -14.46 11.56
N MET A 343 -9.29 -14.80 10.30
CA MET A 343 -9.55 -13.81 9.25
C MET A 343 -10.71 -12.87 9.62
N ILE A 344 -11.82 -13.43 10.13
CA ILE A 344 -12.96 -12.64 10.61
C ILE A 344 -12.55 -11.74 11.79
N ALA A 345 -11.73 -12.25 12.70
CA ALA A 345 -11.27 -11.47 13.84
C ALA A 345 -10.32 -10.33 13.42
N ASP A 346 -9.37 -10.57 12.51
CA ASP A 346 -8.50 -9.52 11.94
C ASP A 346 -9.33 -8.44 11.25
N GLY A 347 -10.28 -8.84 10.41
CA GLY A 347 -11.15 -7.91 9.70
C GLY A 347 -12.00 -7.05 10.65
N SER A 348 -12.64 -7.68 11.64
CA SER A 348 -13.38 -6.96 12.69
C SER A 348 -12.48 -6.00 13.48
N ASP A 349 -11.23 -6.37 13.74
CA ASP A 349 -10.30 -5.51 14.47
C ASP A 349 -9.93 -4.27 13.66
N ARG A 350 -9.68 -4.42 12.36
CA ARG A 350 -9.41 -3.28 11.45
C ARG A 350 -10.57 -2.30 11.46
N GLU A 351 -11.81 -2.82 11.38
CA GLU A 351 -13.00 -1.99 11.48
C GLU A 351 -13.09 -1.21 12.80
N LYS A 352 -12.69 -1.82 13.92
CA LYS A 352 -12.87 -1.24 15.27
C LYS A 352 -11.73 -0.34 15.72
N LEU A 353 -10.48 -0.75 15.51
CA LEU A 353 -9.32 -0.15 16.17
C LEU A 353 -8.74 1.04 15.40
N GLY A 354 -8.86 1.05 14.07
CA GLY A 354 -8.40 2.19 13.25
C GLY A 354 -6.87 2.42 13.20
N ASN A 355 -6.09 1.59 13.91
CA ASN A 355 -4.64 1.58 13.92
C ASN A 355 -4.15 0.14 13.65
N GLU A 356 -3.30 -0.03 12.65
CA GLU A 356 -2.83 -1.34 12.21
C GLU A 356 -1.99 -2.06 13.29
N LEU A 357 -1.16 -1.33 14.03
CA LEU A 357 -0.34 -1.92 15.09
C LEU A 357 -1.22 -2.42 16.25
N ASP A 358 -2.33 -1.75 16.53
CA ASP A 358 -3.30 -2.20 17.54
C ASP A 358 -4.06 -3.45 17.08
N VAL A 359 -4.37 -3.57 15.78
CA VAL A 359 -4.89 -4.82 15.18
C VAL A 359 -3.90 -5.97 15.41
N MET A 360 -2.61 -5.75 15.13
CA MET A 360 -1.59 -6.78 15.35
C MET A 360 -1.46 -7.17 16.82
N ARG A 361 -1.45 -6.19 17.74
CA ARG A 361 -1.44 -6.47 19.19
C ARG A 361 -2.64 -7.30 19.63
N HIS A 362 -3.82 -6.98 19.10
CA HIS A 362 -5.05 -7.70 19.45
C HIS A 362 -5.03 -9.13 18.93
N ALA A 363 -4.56 -9.35 17.70
CA ALA A 363 -4.36 -10.69 17.13
C ALA A 363 -3.35 -11.51 17.96
N LEU A 364 -2.21 -10.94 18.33
CA LEU A 364 -1.21 -11.59 19.17
C LEU A 364 -1.73 -11.93 20.56
N SER A 365 -2.49 -11.03 21.17
CA SER A 365 -3.13 -11.27 22.46
C SER A 365 -4.12 -12.43 22.40
N ARG A 366 -4.94 -12.54 21.33
CA ARG A 366 -5.83 -13.69 21.13
C ARG A 366 -5.07 -15.00 20.97
N ALA A 367 -3.93 -14.97 20.30
CA ALA A 367 -3.06 -16.13 20.10
C ALA A 367 -2.19 -16.47 21.34
N GLY A 368 -2.34 -15.75 22.45
CA GLY A 368 -1.54 -15.96 23.67
C GLY A 368 -0.05 -15.66 23.50
N LYS A 369 0.32 -14.82 22.52
CA LYS A 369 1.71 -14.41 22.27
C LYS A 369 2.11 -13.24 23.17
N THR A 370 3.39 -13.19 23.56
CA THR A 370 3.91 -12.05 24.32
C THR A 370 4.01 -10.80 23.45
N LEU A 371 3.52 -9.68 23.98
CA LEU A 371 3.66 -8.36 23.34
C LEU A 371 5.00 -7.69 23.66
N ALA A 372 5.70 -8.17 24.70
CA ALA A 372 7.00 -7.65 25.09
C ALA A 372 8.12 -8.52 24.49
N PRO A 373 9.14 -7.90 23.86
CA PRO A 373 10.33 -8.64 23.43
C PRO A 373 11.11 -9.21 24.64
N PRO A 374 11.66 -10.44 24.54
CA PRO A 374 12.59 -10.99 25.52
C PRO A 374 13.77 -10.05 25.79
N ALA A 375 14.35 -10.02 26.99
CA ALA A 375 15.39 -9.04 27.34
C ALA A 375 16.65 -9.14 26.46
N ASP A 376 16.98 -10.33 25.99
CA ASP A 376 18.13 -10.66 25.14
C ASP A 376 17.84 -10.55 23.63
N TRP A 377 16.58 -10.30 23.24
CA TRP A 377 16.22 -10.14 21.84
C TRP A 377 16.87 -8.88 21.25
N LYS A 378 17.57 -9.07 20.13
CA LYS A 378 18.20 -8.02 19.35
C LYS A 378 17.40 -7.78 18.08
N ASP A 379 17.12 -6.52 17.82
CA ASP A 379 16.46 -6.13 16.60
C ASP A 379 17.48 -5.91 15.49
N GLU A 380 17.64 -6.92 14.66
CA GLU A 380 18.55 -6.87 13.51
C GLU A 380 17.98 -6.08 12.33
N ARG A 381 16.75 -5.55 12.42
CA ARG A 381 16.09 -4.79 11.34
C ARG A 381 15.98 -3.30 11.65
N SER A 382 16.03 -2.92 12.93
CA SER A 382 15.87 -1.54 13.36
C SER A 382 16.83 -0.59 12.61
N PRO A 383 16.33 0.53 12.06
CA PRO A 383 17.17 1.52 11.39
C PRO A 383 18.09 2.28 12.36
N PHE A 384 17.91 2.14 13.67
CA PHE A 384 18.78 2.74 14.69
C PHE A 384 20.10 1.98 14.89
N VAL A 385 20.20 0.76 14.36
CA VAL A 385 21.48 0.03 14.30
C VAL A 385 22.32 0.61 13.16
N ARG A 386 23.52 1.12 13.48
CA ARG A 386 24.38 1.87 12.54
C ARG A 386 24.65 1.09 11.24
N GLU A 387 24.93 -0.21 11.36
CA GLU A 387 25.18 -1.10 10.23
C GLU A 387 23.98 -1.17 9.30
N ASN A 388 22.77 -1.31 9.86
CA ASN A 388 21.52 -1.35 9.12
C ASN A 388 21.23 -0.03 8.41
N LEU A 389 21.47 1.09 9.09
CA LEU A 389 21.33 2.42 8.50
C LEU A 389 22.27 2.59 7.30
N GLN A 390 23.54 2.21 7.44
CA GLN A 390 24.52 2.26 6.36
C GLN A 390 24.15 1.33 5.20
N GLN A 391 23.61 0.14 5.47
CA GLN A 391 23.15 -0.78 4.44
C GLN A 391 21.94 -0.20 3.70
N ARG A 392 20.97 0.38 4.42
CA ARG A 392 19.81 1.05 3.81
C ARG A 392 20.24 2.21 2.94
N LEU A 393 21.12 3.10 3.41
CA LEU A 393 21.64 4.23 2.62
C LEU A 393 22.37 3.79 1.33
N LYS A 394 22.88 2.55 1.28
CA LYS A 394 23.48 1.96 0.07
C LYS A 394 22.46 1.32 -0.87
N SER A 395 21.21 1.13 -0.49
CA SER A 395 20.18 0.52 -1.35
C SER A 395 19.94 1.38 -2.60
N PRO A 396 19.70 0.77 -3.78
CA PRO A 396 19.38 1.50 -5.01
C PRO A 396 18.22 2.50 -4.88
N ARG A 397 17.32 2.30 -3.91
CA ARG A 397 16.24 3.25 -3.60
C ARG A 397 16.78 4.63 -3.18
N PHE A 398 17.93 4.68 -2.53
CA PHE A 398 18.54 5.91 -2.00
C PHE A 398 19.75 6.39 -2.82
N GLN A 399 20.18 5.61 -3.81
CA GLN A 399 21.19 6.02 -4.80
C GLN A 399 20.48 6.68 -6.00
N VAL A 400 20.06 7.93 -5.83
CA VAL A 400 19.53 8.78 -6.91
C VAL A 400 20.67 9.49 -7.63
#